data_AF-A0A1K1MBF5-F1
#
_entry.id   AF-A0A1K1MBF5-F1
#
_cell.length_a   1.000
_cell.length_b   1.000
_cell.length_c   1.000
_cell.angle_alpha   90.00
_cell.angle_beta   90.00
_cell.angle_gamma   90.00
#
_symmetry.space_group_name_H-M   'P 1'
#
loop_
_entity.id
_entity.type
_entity.pdbx_description
1 polymer ?
#
loop_
_entity_poly.entity_id
_entity_poly.type
_entity_poly.pdbx_seq_one_letter_code
_entity_poly.pdbx_strand_id
1 'polypeptide(L)'
;MAMDNEENFWRILISQCRQEARQKEAGGTENSAIVRLANFLLLQAIEQRASDLHMEPYGEELRFRLRVDGLLTELPFRLPASLAPMLISRFKVQGNMDIAKHQQPQDGSFIFAEQGHKVDVRAAVMPVAGGEMLTLRLLDLQEDLLRLGELGFTPDKETQFRKLLNRPAGLIIVCGPMNSGKSTTLYAALRELNTAARKWITLEDPIERHIQGINQVQINPKAGLTYASGLRAILRQDAQGILLGEIRDEKTAMMAVRMALTGHLLLTTLHTENAVAAVFRMLEMGVPPYLLAATLSGVLAQRLVRRCVDAEQKIYRGRLALQELLVVDPSIREAILTGQSREKLEEIAIKQGMASLWKDGEAKAAAGLTTLAEVGRVLYGS
;
A
#
# COMPACT_ATOMS: atom_id res chain seq x y z
N MET A 1 -13.87 -29.95 22.24
CA MET A 1 -15.14 -29.29 22.64
C MET A 1 -15.41 -27.99 21.91
N ALA A 2 -14.44 -27.08 21.70
CA ALA A 2 -14.69 -25.86 20.89
C ALA A 2 -14.80 -26.13 19.36
N MET A 3 -13.93 -26.98 18.79
CA MET A 3 -13.95 -27.34 17.36
C MET A 3 -15.25 -28.05 16.92
N ASP A 4 -15.83 -28.89 17.77
CA ASP A 4 -17.09 -29.61 17.50
C ASP A 4 -18.29 -28.66 17.35
N ASN A 5 -18.20 -27.48 17.96
CA ASN A 5 -19.24 -26.46 17.93
C ASN A 5 -19.12 -25.57 16.68
N GLU A 6 -17.89 -25.26 16.24
CA GLU A 6 -17.63 -24.57 14.98
C GLU A 6 -18.02 -25.42 13.77
N GLU A 7 -17.65 -26.70 13.75
CA GLU A 7 -17.95 -27.59 12.62
C GLU A 7 -19.47 -27.78 12.44
N ASN A 8 -20.22 -27.88 13.54
CA ASN A 8 -21.68 -27.90 13.51
C ASN A 8 -22.28 -26.55 13.06
N PHE A 9 -21.73 -25.42 13.51
CA PHE A 9 -22.15 -24.09 13.05
C PHE A 9 -21.98 -23.95 11.52
N TRP A 10 -20.83 -24.35 10.99
CA TRP A 10 -20.56 -24.34 9.56
C TRP A 10 -21.54 -25.23 8.77
N ARG A 11 -21.79 -26.45 9.24
CA ARG A 11 -22.72 -27.37 8.58
C ARG A 11 -24.14 -26.79 8.53
N ILE A 12 -24.60 -26.16 9.62
CA ILE A 12 -25.91 -25.51 9.67
C ILE A 12 -25.96 -24.31 8.73
N LEU A 13 -24.97 -23.42 8.77
CA LEU A 13 -24.92 -22.22 7.94
C LEU A 13 -24.84 -22.56 6.44
N ILE A 14 -24.02 -23.54 6.07
CA ILE A 14 -23.88 -24.03 4.69
C ILE A 14 -25.20 -24.67 4.21
N SER A 15 -25.86 -25.45 5.07
CA SER A 15 -27.16 -26.06 4.77
C SER A 15 -28.21 -24.98 4.48
N GLN A 16 -28.29 -23.94 5.32
CA GLN A 16 -29.19 -22.81 5.12
C GLN A 16 -28.88 -22.05 3.81
N CYS A 17 -27.61 -21.77 3.53
CA CYS A 17 -27.20 -21.13 2.27
C CYS A 17 -27.63 -21.95 1.05
N ARG A 18 -27.50 -23.28 1.09
CA ARG A 18 -27.93 -24.18 0.01
C ARG A 18 -29.46 -24.23 -0.13
N GLN A 19 -30.21 -24.14 0.96
CA GLN A 19 -31.67 -24.05 0.92
C GLN A 19 -32.13 -22.75 0.28
N GLU A 20 -31.54 -21.62 0.66
CA GLU A 20 -31.79 -20.30 0.05
C GLU A 20 -31.47 -20.30 -1.46
N ALA A 21 -30.34 -20.92 -1.84
CA ALA A 21 -29.96 -21.10 -3.25
C ALA A 21 -31.03 -21.82 -4.08
N ARG A 22 -31.69 -22.82 -3.47
CA ARG A 22 -32.75 -23.63 -4.12
C ARG A 22 -34.08 -22.88 -4.19
N GLN A 23 -34.36 -21.98 -3.24
CA GLN A 23 -35.63 -21.28 -3.13
C GLN A 23 -35.77 -20.06 -4.07
N LYS A 24 -34.69 -19.61 -4.74
CA LYS A 24 -34.70 -18.47 -5.68
C LYS A 24 -35.43 -17.23 -5.14
N GLU A 25 -35.34 -16.94 -3.83
CA GLU A 25 -35.85 -15.68 -3.30
C GLU A 25 -34.94 -14.54 -3.75
N ALA A 26 -35.38 -13.85 -4.80
CA ALA A 26 -34.81 -12.60 -5.26
C ALA A 26 -35.16 -11.49 -4.27
N GLY A 27 -34.30 -11.27 -3.28
CA GLY A 27 -34.46 -10.19 -2.31
C GLY A 27 -33.69 -10.51 -1.03
N GLY A 28 -32.40 -10.19 -1.01
CA GLY A 28 -31.57 -10.38 0.17
C GLY A 28 -32.09 -9.54 1.33
N THR A 29 -32.85 -10.15 2.22
CA THR A 29 -33.08 -9.62 3.56
C THR A 29 -31.75 -9.64 4.33
N GLU A 30 -31.55 -8.68 5.25
CA GLU A 30 -30.38 -8.64 6.15
C GLU A 30 -30.18 -9.96 6.92
N ASN A 31 -31.23 -10.79 7.01
CA ASN A 31 -31.26 -12.06 7.72
C ASN A 31 -30.97 -13.31 6.87
N SER A 32 -30.52 -13.20 5.62
CA SER A 32 -30.14 -14.38 4.83
C SER A 32 -28.83 -15.03 5.31
N ALA A 33 -28.73 -16.35 5.20
CA ALA A 33 -27.57 -17.14 5.57
C ALA A 33 -26.33 -16.76 4.77
N ILE A 34 -26.50 -16.39 3.49
CA ILE A 34 -25.39 -15.91 2.66
C ILE A 34 -24.81 -14.58 3.16
N VAL A 35 -25.65 -13.67 3.68
CA VAL A 35 -25.20 -12.41 4.27
C VAL A 35 -24.42 -12.67 5.55
N ARG A 36 -24.92 -13.54 6.43
CA ARG A 36 -24.20 -13.95 7.64
C ARG A 36 -22.85 -14.58 7.30
N LEU A 37 -22.80 -15.43 6.28
CA LEU A 37 -21.57 -16.07 5.81
C LEU A 37 -20.56 -15.03 5.29
N ALA A 38 -20.99 -14.10 4.45
CA ALA A 38 -20.14 -13.03 3.93
C ALA A 38 -19.59 -12.14 5.06
N ASN A 39 -20.46 -11.74 6.00
CA ASN A 39 -20.07 -10.94 7.16
C ASN A 39 -19.08 -11.72 8.06
N PHE A 40 -19.32 -13.01 8.29
CA PHE A 40 -18.42 -13.86 9.06
C PHE A 40 -17.02 -13.94 8.42
N LEU A 41 -16.94 -14.12 7.09
CA LEU A 41 -15.66 -14.17 6.38
C LEU A 41 -14.89 -12.84 6.51
N LEU A 42 -15.58 -11.70 6.43
CA LEU A 42 -14.99 -10.38 6.66
C LEU A 42 -14.52 -10.21 8.11
N LEU A 43 -15.35 -10.56 9.10
CA LEU A 43 -15.00 -10.48 10.51
C LEU A 43 -13.79 -11.36 10.84
N GLN A 44 -13.73 -12.60 10.33
CA GLN A 44 -12.56 -13.46 10.47
C GLN A 44 -11.28 -12.83 9.91
N ALA A 45 -11.37 -12.20 8.74
CA ALA A 45 -10.24 -11.50 8.15
C ALA A 45 -9.80 -10.30 9.02
N ILE A 46 -10.75 -9.55 9.58
CA ILE A 46 -10.49 -8.40 10.47
C ILE A 46 -9.88 -8.84 11.81
N GLU A 47 -10.44 -9.87 12.46
CA GLU A 47 -9.95 -10.43 13.72
C GLU A 47 -8.49 -10.93 13.60
N GLN A 48 -8.18 -11.56 12.47
CA GLN A 48 -6.81 -12.02 12.15
C GLN A 48 -5.90 -10.89 11.64
N ARG A 49 -6.38 -9.64 11.58
CA ARG A 49 -5.65 -8.46 11.08
C ARG A 49 -5.11 -8.66 9.66
N ALA A 50 -5.90 -9.31 8.81
CA ALA A 50 -5.56 -9.53 7.42
C ALA A 50 -5.70 -8.23 6.62
N SER A 51 -4.75 -8.00 5.72
CA SER A 51 -4.79 -6.90 4.75
C SER A 51 -5.67 -7.19 3.53
N ASP A 52 -5.75 -8.47 3.14
CA ASP A 52 -6.60 -8.91 2.03
C ASP A 52 -7.27 -10.25 2.40
N LEU A 53 -8.52 -10.42 1.98
CA LEU A 53 -9.24 -11.70 1.93
C LEU A 53 -9.40 -12.11 0.46
N HIS A 54 -8.89 -13.29 0.13
CA HIS A 54 -8.97 -13.88 -1.21
C HIS A 54 -9.95 -15.05 -1.20
N MET A 55 -10.81 -15.09 -2.21
CA MET A 55 -11.75 -16.18 -2.45
C MET A 55 -11.57 -16.69 -3.88
N GLU A 56 -11.24 -17.97 -4.02
CA GLU A 56 -10.73 -18.54 -5.26
C GLU A 56 -11.37 -19.91 -5.53
N PRO A 57 -11.81 -20.16 -6.78
CA PRO A 57 -12.21 -21.50 -7.20
C PRO A 57 -11.06 -22.50 -7.03
N TYR A 58 -11.35 -23.67 -6.45
CA TYR A 58 -10.39 -24.75 -6.22
C TYR A 58 -11.03 -26.11 -6.49
N GLY A 59 -11.18 -26.45 -7.77
CA GLY A 59 -11.89 -27.66 -8.19
C GLY A 59 -13.39 -27.56 -7.87
N GLU A 60 -13.91 -28.54 -7.12
CA GLU A 60 -15.30 -28.54 -6.65
C GLU A 60 -15.50 -27.75 -5.35
N GLU A 61 -14.43 -27.14 -4.84
CA GLU A 61 -14.40 -26.37 -3.61
C GLU A 61 -14.07 -24.90 -3.88
N LEU A 62 -14.34 -24.07 -2.88
CA LEU A 62 -14.02 -22.67 -2.79
C LEU A 62 -13.00 -22.51 -1.67
N ARG A 63 -11.82 -22.00 -2.04
CA ARG A 63 -10.71 -21.75 -1.12
C ARG A 63 -10.70 -20.31 -0.67
N PHE A 64 -10.39 -20.08 0.60
CA PHE A 64 -10.18 -18.77 1.17
C PHE A 64 -8.75 -18.61 1.68
N ARG A 65 -8.12 -17.48 1.36
CA ARG A 65 -6.78 -17.15 1.86
C ARG A 65 -6.78 -15.75 2.44
N LEU A 66 -6.09 -15.57 3.55
CA LEU A 66 -5.86 -14.27 4.17
C LEU A 66 -4.44 -13.82 3.90
N ARG A 67 -4.25 -12.53 3.63
CA ARG A 67 -2.92 -11.92 3.65
C ARG A 67 -2.64 -11.29 5.01
N VAL A 68 -1.93 -12.02 5.88
CA VAL A 68 -1.53 -11.54 7.21
C VAL A 68 -0.05 -11.22 7.21
N ASP A 69 0.31 -10.01 7.59
CA ASP A 69 1.69 -9.51 7.60
C ASP A 69 2.46 -9.75 6.28
N GLY A 70 1.73 -9.69 5.14
CA GLY A 70 2.27 -9.86 3.79
C GLY A 70 2.29 -11.31 3.28
N LEU A 71 2.13 -12.30 4.16
CA LEU A 71 2.09 -13.73 3.81
C LEU A 71 0.66 -14.19 3.53
N LEU A 72 0.50 -15.04 2.52
CA LEU A 72 -0.77 -15.71 2.23
C LEU A 72 -0.90 -16.96 3.09
N THR A 73 -1.97 -17.04 3.86
CA THR A 73 -2.33 -18.18 4.71
C THR A 73 -3.70 -18.70 4.30
N GLU A 74 -3.82 -20.01 4.04
CA GLU A 74 -5.12 -20.66 3.74
C GLU A 74 -5.95 -20.81 5.03
N LEU A 75 -7.24 -20.49 4.96
CA LEU A 75 -8.16 -20.76 6.08
C LEU A 75 -8.37 -22.28 6.22
N PRO A 76 -8.59 -22.78 7.45
CA PRO A 76 -8.63 -24.22 7.71
C PRO A 76 -9.90 -24.92 7.20
N PHE A 77 -10.78 -24.19 6.51
CA PHE A 77 -12.04 -24.70 5.97
C PHE A 77 -12.18 -24.36 4.49
N ARG A 78 -12.97 -25.16 3.79
CA ARG A 78 -13.37 -24.95 2.40
C ARG A 78 -14.87 -25.00 2.29
N LEU A 79 -15.41 -24.30 1.29
CA LEU A 79 -16.83 -24.30 1.02
C LEU A 79 -17.11 -24.97 -0.33
N PRO A 80 -18.32 -25.51 -0.56
CA PRO A 80 -18.69 -26.02 -1.88
C PRO A 80 -18.64 -24.92 -2.94
N ALA A 81 -18.05 -25.18 -4.12
CA ALA A 81 -17.96 -24.21 -5.21
C ALA A 81 -19.33 -23.68 -5.66
N SER A 82 -20.42 -24.44 -5.43
CA SER A 82 -21.80 -24.03 -5.69
C SER A 82 -22.23 -22.75 -4.94
N LEU A 83 -21.53 -22.38 -3.86
CA LEU A 83 -21.80 -21.15 -3.10
C LEU A 83 -21.10 -19.91 -3.69
N ALA A 84 -20.11 -20.09 -4.56
CA ALA A 84 -19.33 -18.98 -5.11
C ALA A 84 -20.19 -17.93 -5.82
N PRO A 85 -21.16 -18.27 -6.69
CA PRO A 85 -21.98 -17.26 -7.37
C PRO A 85 -22.78 -16.38 -6.39
N MET A 86 -23.26 -16.96 -5.28
CA MET A 86 -24.04 -16.23 -4.28
C MET A 86 -23.15 -15.27 -3.47
N LEU A 87 -21.97 -15.72 -3.03
CA LEU A 87 -21.01 -14.87 -2.33
C LEU A 87 -20.53 -13.73 -3.23
N ILE A 88 -20.16 -14.02 -4.47
CA ILE A 88 -19.70 -13.01 -5.43
C ILE A 88 -20.81 -12.01 -5.72
N SER A 89 -22.04 -12.48 -5.97
CA SER A 89 -23.18 -11.58 -6.17
C SER A 89 -23.41 -10.68 -4.96
N ARG A 90 -23.28 -11.18 -3.73
CA ARG A 90 -23.41 -10.36 -2.52
C ARG A 90 -22.37 -9.24 -2.48
N PHE A 91 -21.09 -9.57 -2.70
CA PHE A 91 -20.02 -8.56 -2.69
C PHE A 91 -20.11 -7.59 -3.89
N LYS A 92 -20.55 -8.06 -5.06
CA LYS A 92 -20.85 -7.19 -6.21
C LYS A 92 -21.93 -6.18 -5.88
N VAL A 93 -23.02 -6.59 -5.24
CA VAL A 93 -24.08 -5.67 -4.79
C VAL A 93 -23.54 -4.64 -3.81
N GLN A 94 -22.76 -5.06 -2.81
CA GLN A 94 -22.17 -4.13 -1.84
C GLN A 94 -21.23 -3.12 -2.52
N GLY A 95 -20.39 -3.59 -3.45
CA GLY A 95 -19.44 -2.76 -4.19
C GLY A 95 -20.02 -2.01 -5.39
N ASN A 96 -21.34 -1.99 -5.58
CA ASN A 96 -22.03 -1.35 -6.71
C ASN A 96 -21.52 -1.82 -8.10
N MET A 97 -21.28 -3.13 -8.23
CA MET A 97 -20.86 -3.79 -9.46
C MET A 97 -22.05 -4.44 -10.18
N ASP A 98 -21.89 -4.71 -11.49
CA ASP A 98 -22.92 -5.36 -12.29
C ASP A 98 -22.92 -6.88 -12.04
N ILE A 99 -23.97 -7.36 -11.37
CA ILE A 99 -24.17 -8.78 -11.04
C ILE A 99 -24.42 -9.67 -12.26
N ALA A 100 -24.86 -9.12 -13.40
CA ALA A 100 -25.11 -9.89 -14.62
C ALA A 100 -23.83 -10.09 -15.46
N LYS A 101 -22.78 -9.31 -15.18
CA LYS A 101 -21.50 -9.38 -15.90
C LYS A 101 -20.53 -10.29 -15.16
N HIS A 102 -20.22 -11.44 -15.75
CA HIS A 102 -19.28 -12.42 -15.18
C HIS A 102 -18.00 -12.61 -16.00
N GLN A 103 -17.94 -12.06 -17.22
CA GLN A 103 -16.85 -12.31 -18.17
C GLN A 103 -15.88 -11.13 -18.31
N GLN A 104 -15.92 -10.18 -17.38
CA GLN A 104 -15.04 -9.02 -17.38
C GLN A 104 -14.61 -8.69 -15.95
N PRO A 105 -13.38 -8.18 -15.74
CA PRO A 105 -12.96 -7.66 -14.44
C PRO A 105 -13.90 -6.53 -13.97
N GLN A 106 -14.16 -6.49 -12.67
CA GLN A 106 -14.95 -5.44 -12.04
C GLN A 106 -14.32 -5.04 -10.71
N ASP A 107 -14.32 -3.73 -10.44
CA ASP A 107 -13.82 -3.15 -9.20
C ASP A 107 -14.96 -2.39 -8.52
N GLY A 108 -14.97 -2.40 -7.20
CA GLY A 108 -15.93 -1.66 -6.39
C GLY A 108 -15.41 -1.43 -4.98
N SER A 109 -16.15 -0.66 -4.20
CA SER A 109 -15.79 -0.35 -2.82
C SER A 109 -17.03 -0.19 -1.97
N PHE A 110 -16.94 -0.55 -0.69
CA PHE A 110 -18.02 -0.38 0.28
C PHE A 110 -17.48 -0.27 1.70
N ILE A 111 -18.23 0.42 2.56
CA ILE A 111 -17.92 0.46 4.00
C ILE A 111 -18.58 -0.73 4.67
N PHE A 112 -17.77 -1.56 5.33
CA PHE A 112 -18.24 -2.62 6.23
C PHE A 112 -18.21 -2.11 7.66
N ALA A 113 -19.36 -2.13 8.34
CA ALA A 113 -19.50 -1.69 9.72
C ALA A 113 -20.28 -2.72 10.53
N GLU A 114 -19.60 -3.51 11.35
CA GLU A 114 -20.17 -4.64 12.08
C GLU A 114 -19.36 -4.86 13.37
N GLN A 115 -20.03 -5.19 14.49
CA GLN A 115 -19.36 -5.48 15.78
C GLN A 115 -18.33 -4.43 16.24
N GLY A 116 -18.60 -3.15 15.96
CA GLY A 116 -17.69 -2.04 16.32
C GLY A 116 -16.53 -1.82 15.36
N HIS A 117 -16.26 -2.74 14.44
CA HIS A 117 -15.32 -2.55 13.35
C HIS A 117 -15.93 -1.67 12.27
N LYS A 118 -15.14 -0.75 11.72
CA LYS A 118 -15.51 0.06 10.56
C LYS A 118 -14.35 0.09 9.58
N VAL A 119 -14.48 -0.66 8.48
CA VAL A 119 -13.43 -0.79 7.47
C VAL A 119 -13.96 -0.39 6.10
N ASP A 120 -13.15 0.32 5.32
CA ASP A 120 -13.38 0.51 3.89
C ASP A 120 -12.86 -0.73 3.16
N VAL A 121 -13.74 -1.38 2.40
CA VAL A 121 -13.42 -2.61 1.67
C VAL A 121 -13.35 -2.27 0.20
N ARG A 122 -12.19 -2.53 -0.42
CA ARG A 122 -12.03 -2.49 -1.88
C ARG A 122 -12.14 -3.90 -2.43
N ALA A 123 -13.09 -4.11 -3.32
CA ALA A 123 -13.39 -5.39 -3.91
C ALA A 123 -12.98 -5.41 -5.38
N ALA A 124 -12.27 -6.45 -5.79
CA ALA A 124 -11.94 -6.73 -7.18
C ALA A 124 -12.40 -8.14 -7.53
N VAL A 125 -13.19 -8.26 -8.59
CA VAL A 125 -13.68 -9.52 -9.16
C VAL A 125 -13.04 -9.73 -10.52
N MET A 126 -12.55 -10.94 -10.78
CA MET A 126 -11.95 -11.29 -12.07
C MET A 126 -12.45 -12.66 -12.57
N PRO A 127 -12.79 -12.80 -13.87
CA PRO A 127 -13.09 -14.10 -14.46
C PRO A 127 -11.87 -15.00 -14.47
N VAL A 128 -12.06 -16.26 -14.11
CA VAL A 128 -11.04 -17.33 -14.10
C VAL A 128 -11.64 -18.63 -14.65
N ALA A 129 -10.79 -19.64 -14.94
CA ALA A 129 -11.26 -20.90 -15.50
C ALA A 129 -12.36 -21.60 -14.67
N GLY A 130 -12.36 -21.42 -13.34
CA GLY A 130 -13.34 -22.00 -12.41
C GLY A 130 -14.52 -21.09 -12.05
N GLY A 131 -14.78 -20.03 -12.82
CA GLY A 131 -15.84 -19.06 -12.56
C GLY A 131 -15.28 -17.67 -12.31
N GLU A 132 -15.53 -17.10 -11.14
CA GLU A 132 -15.01 -15.78 -10.76
C GLU A 132 -14.19 -15.90 -9.48
N MET A 133 -13.09 -15.16 -9.40
CA MET A 133 -12.32 -14.96 -8.16
C MET A 133 -12.62 -13.59 -7.58
N LEU A 134 -12.55 -13.46 -6.25
CA LEU A 134 -12.77 -12.21 -5.53
C LEU A 134 -11.56 -11.94 -4.62
N THR A 135 -11.10 -10.70 -4.63
CA THR A 135 -10.16 -10.17 -3.64
C THR A 135 -10.77 -8.97 -2.95
N LEU A 136 -10.79 -9.00 -1.61
CA LEU A 136 -11.25 -7.91 -0.76
C LEU A 136 -10.06 -7.35 0.01
N ARG A 137 -9.67 -6.11 -0.27
CA ARG A 137 -8.67 -5.38 0.51
C ARG A 137 -9.36 -4.62 1.64
N LEU A 138 -8.88 -4.85 2.86
CA LEU A 138 -9.46 -4.27 4.08
C LEU A 138 -8.63 -3.05 4.51
N LEU A 139 -9.27 -1.89 4.56
CA LEU A 139 -8.67 -0.64 5.01
C LEU A 139 -9.36 -0.19 6.29
N ASP A 140 -8.67 -0.30 7.42
CA ASP A 140 -9.21 0.16 8.69
C ASP A 140 -9.35 1.69 8.70
N LEU A 141 -10.59 2.17 8.89
CA LEU A 141 -10.91 3.59 8.94
C LEU A 141 -10.75 4.18 10.35
N GLN A 142 -10.58 3.34 11.37
CA GLN A 142 -10.42 3.76 12.77
C GLN A 142 -8.96 3.80 13.21
N GLU A 143 -8.02 3.22 12.45
CA GLU A 143 -6.60 3.31 12.75
C GLU A 143 -6.05 4.73 12.53
N ASP A 144 -5.51 5.32 13.59
CA ASP A 144 -4.70 6.53 13.52
C ASP A 144 -3.54 6.35 12.54
N LEU A 145 -3.23 7.42 11.78
CA LEU A 145 -2.04 7.46 10.93
C LEU A 145 -0.79 7.25 11.79
N LEU A 146 0.17 6.45 11.34
CA LEU A 146 1.45 6.29 12.07
C LEU A 146 2.23 7.61 12.15
N ARG A 147 3.02 7.77 13.20
CA ARG A 147 4.06 8.81 13.33
C ARG A 147 5.36 8.31 12.71
N LEU A 148 6.24 9.21 12.29
CA LEU A 148 7.54 8.82 11.70
C LEU A 148 8.36 7.92 12.63
N GLY A 149 8.35 8.18 13.94
CA GLY A 149 9.06 7.36 14.92
C GLY A 149 8.52 5.93 15.09
N GLU A 150 7.32 5.64 14.58
CA GLU A 150 6.70 4.30 14.64
C GLU A 150 7.03 3.45 13.39
N LEU A 151 7.65 4.04 12.37
CA LEU A 151 7.94 3.36 11.10
C LEU A 151 9.19 2.47 11.15
N GLY A 152 9.94 2.52 12.25
CA GLY A 152 11.15 1.72 12.45
C GLY A 152 12.40 2.32 11.83
N PHE A 153 12.49 3.65 11.72
CA PHE A 153 13.77 4.30 11.36
C PHE A 153 14.84 4.01 12.41
N THR A 154 16.09 3.90 11.97
CA THR A 154 17.22 4.09 12.89
C THR A 154 17.31 5.59 13.25
N PRO A 155 17.75 5.97 14.47
CA PRO A 155 17.75 7.36 14.91
C PRO A 155 18.41 8.35 13.93
N ASP A 156 19.54 7.94 13.33
CA ASP A 156 20.26 8.75 12.34
C ASP A 156 19.45 8.97 11.06
N LYS A 157 18.81 7.91 10.52
CA LYS A 157 17.99 7.99 9.31
C LYS A 157 16.72 8.80 9.56
N GLU A 158 16.10 8.65 10.73
CA GLU A 158 14.93 9.44 11.11
C GLU A 158 15.26 10.93 11.14
N THR A 159 16.40 11.27 11.75
CA THR A 159 16.90 12.65 11.82
C THR A 159 17.20 13.21 10.43
N GLN A 160 17.87 12.44 9.57
CA GLN A 160 18.15 12.84 8.19
C GLN A 160 16.86 13.02 7.38
N PHE A 161 15.90 12.09 7.49
CA PHE A 161 14.64 12.18 6.76
C PHE A 161 13.82 13.40 7.20
N ARG A 162 13.71 13.67 8.51
CA ARG A 162 13.09 14.91 9.02
C ARG A 162 13.77 16.17 8.51
N LYS A 163 15.10 16.19 8.38
CA LYS A 163 15.81 17.34 7.79
C LYS A 163 15.40 17.55 6.33
N LEU A 164 15.19 16.48 5.55
CA LEU A 164 14.70 16.59 4.18
C LEU A 164 13.27 17.15 4.15
N LEU A 165 12.37 16.61 4.98
CA LEU A 165 10.97 17.02 5.07
C LEU A 165 10.78 18.50 5.45
N ASN A 166 11.71 19.07 6.23
CA ASN A 166 11.64 20.46 6.65
C ASN A 166 12.23 21.46 5.64
N ARG A 167 12.78 20.99 4.51
CA ARG A 167 13.26 21.89 3.45
C ARG A 167 12.12 22.75 2.89
N PRO A 168 12.41 23.98 2.44
CA PRO A 168 11.39 24.85 1.85
C PRO A 168 10.89 24.31 0.51
N ALA A 169 11.77 23.67 -0.27
CA ALA A 169 11.48 23.16 -1.59
C ALA A 169 12.35 21.94 -1.92
N GLY A 170 11.96 21.23 -2.97
CA GLY A 170 12.71 20.11 -3.53
C GLY A 170 11.86 18.85 -3.68
N LEU A 171 12.44 17.85 -4.32
CA LEU A 171 11.79 16.57 -4.60
C LEU A 171 12.29 15.50 -3.64
N ILE A 172 11.38 14.82 -2.94
CA ILE A 172 11.67 13.65 -2.12
C ILE A 172 10.90 12.47 -2.70
N ILE A 173 11.61 11.39 -3.00
CA ILE A 173 11.03 10.18 -3.58
C ILE A 173 11.04 9.07 -2.54
N VAL A 174 9.91 8.43 -2.31
CA VAL A 174 9.85 7.16 -1.56
C VAL A 174 9.65 6.03 -2.54
N CYS A 175 10.56 5.05 -2.59
CA CYS A 175 10.54 3.99 -3.58
C CYS A 175 10.49 2.58 -2.99
N GLY A 176 9.99 1.65 -3.80
CA GLY A 176 9.81 0.25 -3.44
C GLY A 176 8.64 -0.41 -4.18
N PRO A 177 8.53 -1.75 -4.15
CA PRO A 177 7.48 -2.49 -4.81
C PRO A 177 6.11 -2.18 -4.21
N MET A 178 5.07 -2.76 -4.77
CA MET A 178 3.74 -2.70 -4.17
C MET A 178 3.79 -3.23 -2.73
N ASN A 179 2.97 -2.64 -1.85
CA ASN A 179 2.88 -3.02 -0.43
C ASN A 179 4.17 -2.89 0.40
N SER A 180 5.14 -2.07 -0.02
CA SER A 180 6.36 -1.77 0.77
C SER A 180 6.18 -0.67 1.82
N GLY A 181 4.96 -0.15 2.02
CA GLY A 181 4.65 0.88 3.02
C GLY A 181 4.97 2.33 2.59
N LYS A 182 5.11 2.60 1.28
CA LYS A 182 5.41 3.96 0.75
C LYS A 182 4.36 4.98 1.15
N SER A 183 3.08 4.69 0.87
CA SER A 183 1.94 5.56 1.22
C SER A 183 1.90 5.81 2.72
N THR A 184 2.12 4.76 3.53
CA THR A 184 2.18 4.86 5.00
C THR A 184 3.27 5.84 5.46
N THR A 185 4.48 5.75 4.90
CA THR A 185 5.57 6.66 5.23
C THR A 185 5.28 8.09 4.81
N LEU A 186 4.69 8.30 3.62
CA LEU A 186 4.32 9.62 3.13
C LEU A 186 3.18 10.24 3.94
N TYR A 187 2.21 9.45 4.37
CA TYR A 187 1.11 9.91 5.21
C TYR A 187 1.59 10.26 6.63
N ALA A 188 2.53 9.50 7.19
CA ALA A 188 3.19 9.84 8.44
C ALA A 188 3.99 11.14 8.34
N ALA A 189 4.68 11.36 7.21
CA ALA A 189 5.38 12.61 6.93
C ALA A 189 4.40 13.79 6.81
N LEU A 190 3.29 13.61 6.07
CA LEU A 190 2.24 14.63 5.95
C LEU A 190 1.62 14.95 7.30
N ARG A 191 1.37 13.95 8.15
CA ARG A 191 0.86 14.15 9.52
C ARG A 191 1.77 15.09 10.33
N GLU A 192 3.09 14.91 10.24
CA GLU A 192 4.06 15.76 10.94
C GLU A 192 4.17 17.17 10.33
N LEU A 193 4.02 17.28 9.00
CA LEU A 193 4.13 18.54 8.26
C LEU A 193 2.82 19.36 8.20
N ASN A 194 1.71 18.76 8.63
CA ASN A 194 0.37 19.34 8.60
C ASN A 194 0.23 20.43 9.66
N THR A 195 0.49 21.67 9.24
CA THR A 195 0.40 22.86 10.09
C THR A 195 -0.43 23.92 9.37
N ALA A 196 -1.06 24.82 10.13
CA ALA A 196 -1.86 25.91 9.55
C ALA A 196 -1.05 26.86 8.64
N ALA A 197 0.28 26.84 8.76
CA ALA A 197 1.19 27.69 7.99
C ALA A 197 1.58 27.10 6.61
N ARG A 198 1.26 25.84 6.33
CA ARG A 198 1.60 25.18 5.06
C ARG A 198 0.36 24.51 4.46
N LYS A 199 -0.10 25.02 3.32
CA LYS A 199 -1.13 24.39 2.49
C LYS A 199 -0.53 23.21 1.74
N TRP A 200 -1.07 22.04 2.03
CA TRP A 200 -0.76 20.79 1.34
C TRP A 200 -1.90 20.40 0.41
N ILE A 201 -1.53 19.92 -0.78
CA ILE A 201 -2.44 19.31 -1.75
C ILE A 201 -1.88 17.95 -2.16
N THR A 202 -2.73 16.92 -2.21
CA THR A 202 -2.34 15.59 -2.70
C THR A 202 -3.05 15.27 -4.01
N LEU A 203 -2.40 14.50 -4.88
CA LEU A 203 -3.00 13.88 -6.06
C LEU A 203 -2.82 12.37 -5.91
N GLU A 204 -3.90 11.59 -5.86
CA GLU A 204 -3.84 10.17 -5.47
C GLU A 204 -4.78 9.31 -6.31
N ASP A 205 -4.41 8.06 -6.58
CA ASP A 205 -5.20 7.14 -7.41
C ASP A 205 -5.26 5.73 -6.77
N PRO A 206 -6.24 5.48 -5.87
CA PRO A 206 -7.14 6.43 -5.22
C PRO A 206 -6.57 6.96 -3.88
N ILE A 207 -7.31 7.80 -3.18
CA ILE A 207 -6.97 8.22 -1.81
C ILE A 207 -7.08 7.00 -0.88
N GLU A 208 -6.03 6.67 -0.12
CA GLU A 208 -6.00 5.49 0.77
C GLU A 208 -6.63 5.75 2.14
N ARG A 209 -6.36 6.91 2.74
CA ARG A 209 -6.94 7.34 4.02
C ARG A 209 -7.14 8.86 4.00
N HIS A 210 -8.16 9.31 4.71
CA HIS A 210 -8.43 10.73 4.86
C HIS A 210 -7.51 11.37 5.91
N ILE A 211 -6.80 12.43 5.55
CA ILE A 211 -5.92 13.20 6.42
C ILE A 211 -6.57 14.55 6.68
N GLN A 212 -7.09 14.74 7.88
CA GLN A 212 -7.71 16.01 8.28
C GLN A 212 -6.72 17.18 8.10
N GLY A 213 -7.16 18.26 7.44
CA GLY A 213 -6.33 19.46 7.19
C GLY A 213 -5.52 19.42 5.89
N ILE A 214 -5.50 18.30 5.18
CA ILE A 214 -4.85 18.16 3.88
C ILE A 214 -5.91 18.17 2.78
N ASN A 215 -5.66 18.91 1.69
CA ASN A 215 -6.56 18.93 0.54
C ASN A 215 -6.24 17.74 -0.38
N GLN A 216 -6.94 16.62 -0.20
CA GLN A 216 -6.68 15.41 -0.98
C GLN A 216 -7.53 15.35 -2.25
N VAL A 217 -6.90 15.14 -3.40
CA VAL A 217 -7.57 15.07 -4.69
C VAL A 217 -7.40 13.68 -5.29
N GLN A 218 -8.53 12.99 -5.50
CA GLN A 218 -8.54 11.71 -6.18
C GLN A 218 -8.50 11.91 -7.70
N ILE A 219 -7.61 11.18 -8.38
CA ILE A 219 -7.52 11.15 -9.83
C ILE A 219 -8.82 10.61 -10.43
N ASN A 220 -9.29 11.26 -11.50
CA ASN A 220 -10.49 10.88 -12.23
C ASN A 220 -10.26 11.06 -13.73
N PRO A 221 -9.69 10.03 -14.40
CA PRO A 221 -9.35 10.12 -15.82
C PRO A 221 -10.58 10.33 -16.71
N LYS A 222 -11.75 9.79 -16.30
CA LYS A 222 -13.03 9.98 -17.03
C LYS A 222 -13.47 11.44 -17.08
N ALA A 223 -13.17 12.21 -16.03
CA ALA A 223 -13.42 13.65 -15.97
C ALA A 223 -12.24 14.50 -16.48
N GLY A 224 -11.17 13.89 -17.02
CA GLY A 224 -9.97 14.58 -17.48
C GLY A 224 -9.00 15.02 -16.37
N LEU A 225 -9.25 14.62 -15.12
CA LEU A 225 -8.38 14.88 -13.98
C LEU A 225 -7.33 13.76 -13.86
N THR A 226 -6.15 14.01 -14.40
CA THR A 226 -4.96 13.13 -14.40
C THR A 226 -3.90 13.72 -13.49
N TYR A 227 -2.82 12.99 -13.18
CA TYR A 227 -1.68 13.54 -12.46
C TYR A 227 -1.12 14.80 -13.12
N ALA A 228 -0.92 14.76 -14.45
CA ALA A 228 -0.40 15.91 -15.19
C ALA A 228 -1.37 17.11 -15.20
N SER A 229 -2.67 16.90 -15.40
CA SER A 229 -3.63 18.03 -15.36
C SER A 229 -3.83 18.56 -13.93
N GLY A 230 -3.81 17.68 -12.93
CA GLY A 230 -3.85 18.03 -11.51
C GLY A 230 -2.66 18.89 -11.08
N LEU A 231 -1.43 18.47 -11.41
CA LEU A 231 -0.22 19.25 -11.11
C LEU A 231 -0.27 20.67 -11.74
N ARG A 232 -0.81 20.81 -12.96
CA ARG A 232 -1.02 22.14 -13.58
C ARG A 232 -2.05 22.98 -12.85
N ALA A 233 -3.08 22.35 -12.30
CA ALA A 233 -4.11 23.05 -11.54
C ALA A 233 -3.57 23.56 -10.20
N ILE A 234 -2.71 22.77 -9.54
CA ILE A 234 -2.06 23.12 -8.26
C ILE A 234 -1.21 24.39 -8.35
N LEU A 235 -0.61 24.70 -9.51
CA LEU A 235 0.14 25.95 -9.71
C LEU A 235 -0.68 27.22 -9.45
N ARG A 236 -2.01 27.15 -9.48
CA ARG A 236 -2.91 28.27 -9.18
C ARG A 236 -3.57 28.17 -7.80
N GLN A 237 -3.09 27.25 -6.96
CA GLN A 237 -3.69 26.95 -5.66
C GLN A 237 -2.84 27.46 -4.48
N ASP A 238 -1.72 28.13 -4.71
CA ASP A 238 -0.83 28.61 -3.65
C ASP A 238 -0.48 27.51 -2.62
N ALA A 239 -0.14 26.32 -3.14
CA ALA A 239 0.29 25.20 -2.31
C ALA A 239 1.78 25.35 -1.98
N GLN A 240 2.17 25.07 -0.74
CA GLN A 240 3.59 25.03 -0.35
C GLN A 240 4.15 23.61 -0.42
N GLY A 241 3.29 22.61 -0.19
CA GLY A 241 3.64 21.21 -0.23
C GLY A 241 2.71 20.41 -1.14
N ILE A 242 3.27 19.45 -1.86
CA ILE A 242 2.54 18.59 -2.79
C ILE A 242 2.89 17.14 -2.52
N LEU A 243 1.88 16.29 -2.34
CA LEU A 243 2.05 14.84 -2.45
C LEU A 243 1.52 14.38 -3.79
N LEU A 244 2.40 13.81 -4.60
CA LEU A 244 2.03 13.12 -5.83
C LEU A 244 2.02 11.62 -5.53
N GLY A 245 0.89 10.95 -5.71
CA GLY A 245 0.75 9.53 -5.35
C GLY A 245 1.84 8.66 -5.96
N GLU A 246 2.17 8.89 -7.24
CA GLU A 246 3.26 8.23 -7.93
C GLU A 246 3.64 8.96 -9.22
N ILE A 247 4.84 8.66 -9.73
CA ILE A 247 5.29 9.03 -11.07
C ILE A 247 5.40 7.75 -11.91
N ARG A 248 4.60 7.67 -12.99
CA ARG A 248 4.61 6.52 -13.92
C ARG A 248 5.17 6.84 -15.30
N ASP A 249 5.18 8.12 -15.68
CA ASP A 249 5.50 8.58 -17.04
C ASP A 249 6.38 9.83 -17.05
N GLU A 250 7.02 10.05 -18.20
CA GLU A 250 7.90 11.20 -18.49
C GLU A 250 7.22 12.54 -18.21
N LYS A 251 5.97 12.70 -18.66
CA LYS A 251 5.25 13.97 -18.57
C LYS A 251 5.03 14.37 -17.11
N THR A 252 4.63 13.42 -16.28
CA THR A 252 4.41 13.59 -14.85
C THR A 252 5.75 13.81 -14.14
N ALA A 253 6.80 13.08 -14.50
CA ALA A 253 8.14 13.24 -13.94
C ALA A 253 8.70 14.65 -14.21
N MET A 254 8.64 15.11 -15.46
CA MET A 254 9.08 16.44 -15.88
C MET A 254 8.34 17.54 -15.13
N MET A 255 7.02 17.38 -14.97
CA MET A 255 6.20 18.33 -14.23
C MET A 255 6.56 18.40 -12.75
N ALA A 256 6.69 17.25 -12.09
CA ALA A 256 7.04 17.16 -10.68
C ALA A 256 8.38 17.85 -10.39
N VAL A 257 9.38 17.59 -11.23
CA VAL A 257 10.70 18.21 -11.13
C VAL A 257 10.63 19.72 -11.36
N ARG A 258 9.90 20.20 -12.39
CA ARG A 258 9.72 21.65 -12.61
C ARG A 258 9.02 22.34 -11.43
N MET A 259 8.02 21.71 -10.83
CA MET A 259 7.33 22.26 -9.66
C MET A 259 8.23 22.33 -8.44
N ALA A 260 9.06 21.30 -8.22
CA ALA A 260 10.07 21.32 -7.16
C ALA A 260 11.08 22.45 -7.37
N LEU A 261 11.44 22.77 -8.63
CA LEU A 261 12.33 23.89 -8.96
C LEU A 261 11.69 25.26 -8.65
N THR A 262 10.37 25.41 -8.79
CA THR A 262 9.68 26.67 -8.51
C THR A 262 9.35 26.89 -7.03
N GLY A 263 10.08 26.24 -6.12
CA GLY A 263 9.98 26.49 -4.69
C GLY A 263 8.96 25.63 -3.93
N HIS A 264 8.42 24.56 -4.53
CA HIS A 264 7.52 23.64 -3.84
C HIS A 264 8.29 22.47 -3.21
N LEU A 265 7.84 22.01 -2.03
CA LEU A 265 8.26 20.71 -1.50
C LEU A 265 7.35 19.63 -2.09
N LEU A 266 7.91 18.74 -2.89
CA LEU A 266 7.18 17.66 -3.55
C LEU A 266 7.59 16.29 -3.00
N LEU A 267 6.62 15.55 -2.50
CA LEU A 267 6.73 14.17 -2.07
C LEU A 267 6.12 13.27 -3.13
N THR A 268 6.77 12.18 -3.50
CA THR A 268 6.21 11.25 -4.48
C THR A 268 6.66 9.82 -4.25
N THR A 269 6.03 8.87 -4.95
CA THR A 269 6.50 7.48 -5.01
C THR A 269 7.03 7.06 -6.37
N LEU A 270 7.92 6.06 -6.36
CA LEU A 270 8.37 5.29 -7.52
C LEU A 270 8.41 3.79 -7.21
N HIS A 271 8.27 2.97 -8.25
CA HIS A 271 8.47 1.52 -8.18
C HIS A 271 9.87 1.15 -8.65
N THR A 272 10.85 1.26 -7.75
CA THR A 272 12.22 0.81 -7.97
C THR A 272 12.70 -0.05 -6.82
N GLU A 273 13.75 -0.82 -7.07
CA GLU A 273 14.26 -1.79 -6.10
C GLU A 273 15.03 -1.14 -4.95
N ASN A 274 15.81 -0.10 -5.23
CA ASN A 274 16.63 0.64 -4.28
C ASN A 274 16.66 2.15 -4.59
N ALA A 275 17.35 2.94 -3.75
CA ALA A 275 17.31 4.40 -3.79
C ALA A 275 18.05 4.97 -5.01
N VAL A 276 19.18 4.37 -5.37
CA VAL A 276 19.97 4.75 -6.55
C VAL A 276 19.18 4.46 -7.83
N ALA A 277 18.50 3.31 -7.92
CA ALA A 277 17.66 2.96 -9.06
C ALA A 277 16.54 3.98 -9.31
N ALA A 278 16.01 4.62 -8.27
CA ALA A 278 15.02 5.69 -8.43
C ALA A 278 15.59 6.90 -9.19
N VAL A 279 16.86 7.24 -8.97
CA VAL A 279 17.55 8.33 -9.68
C VAL A 279 17.64 7.98 -11.17
N PHE A 280 18.13 6.79 -11.49
CA PHE A 280 18.23 6.32 -12.88
C PHE A 280 16.87 6.20 -13.54
N ARG A 281 15.85 5.76 -12.80
CA ARG A 281 14.49 5.69 -13.33
C ARG A 281 13.95 7.06 -13.75
N MET A 282 14.26 8.11 -12.99
CA MET A 282 13.92 9.48 -13.39
C MET A 282 14.64 9.91 -14.67
N LEU A 283 15.93 9.57 -14.81
CA LEU A 283 16.71 9.84 -16.02
C LEU A 283 16.18 9.07 -17.24
N GLU A 284 15.83 7.79 -17.07
CA GLU A 284 15.22 6.94 -18.11
C GLU A 284 13.86 7.49 -18.57
N MET A 285 13.08 8.07 -17.66
CA MET A 285 11.83 8.77 -17.99
C MET A 285 12.06 10.13 -18.67
N GLY A 286 13.30 10.47 -19.08
CA GLY A 286 13.60 11.68 -19.84
C GLY A 286 13.79 12.93 -19.00
N VAL A 287 13.91 12.82 -17.66
CA VAL A 287 14.25 13.98 -16.83
C VAL A 287 15.71 14.36 -17.06
N PRO A 288 16.00 15.61 -17.46
CA PRO A 288 17.38 16.04 -17.71
C PRO A 288 18.23 16.00 -16.44
N PRO A 289 19.49 15.52 -16.51
CA PRO A 289 20.34 15.37 -15.33
C PRO A 289 20.52 16.65 -14.52
N TYR A 290 20.69 17.80 -15.20
CA TYR A 290 20.84 19.10 -14.54
C TYR A 290 19.60 19.50 -13.72
N LEU A 291 18.42 19.13 -14.21
CA LEU A 291 17.16 19.46 -13.55
C LEU A 291 16.91 18.54 -12.35
N LEU A 292 17.21 17.24 -12.51
CA LEU A 292 17.15 16.29 -11.41
C LEU A 292 18.15 16.64 -10.29
N ALA A 293 19.41 16.92 -10.64
CA ALA A 293 20.45 17.31 -9.70
C ALA A 293 20.14 18.63 -8.97
N ALA A 294 19.43 19.56 -9.61
CA ALA A 294 19.01 20.81 -8.96
C ALA A 294 17.91 20.57 -7.91
N THR A 295 16.96 19.69 -8.19
CA THR A 295 15.70 19.56 -7.44
C THR A 295 15.64 18.39 -6.45
N LEU A 296 16.32 17.27 -6.73
CA LEU A 296 16.23 16.06 -5.91
C LEU A 296 16.91 16.30 -4.56
N SER A 297 16.13 16.17 -3.49
CA SER A 297 16.59 16.32 -2.10
C SER A 297 17.08 15.02 -1.50
N GLY A 298 16.39 13.92 -1.81
CA GLY A 298 16.72 12.59 -1.35
C GLY A 298 15.75 11.53 -1.83
N VAL A 299 16.16 10.27 -1.71
CA VAL A 299 15.35 9.09 -2.04
C VAL A 299 15.35 8.14 -0.85
N LEU A 300 14.17 7.74 -0.40
CA LEU A 300 13.97 6.71 0.62
C LEU A 300 13.48 5.42 -0.06
N ALA A 301 14.34 4.41 -0.16
CA ALA A 301 13.91 3.07 -0.53
C ALA A 301 13.39 2.30 0.69
N GLN A 302 12.31 1.55 0.51
CA GLN A 302 11.65 0.85 1.60
C GLN A 302 11.22 -0.58 1.22
N ARG A 303 11.28 -1.47 2.22
CA ARG A 303 10.65 -2.82 2.24
C ARG A 303 10.01 -3.06 3.59
N LEU A 304 9.05 -3.98 3.67
CA LEU A 304 8.45 -4.37 4.96
C LEU A 304 8.90 -5.78 5.32
N VAL A 305 9.45 -5.90 6.53
CA VAL A 305 9.74 -7.19 7.18
C VAL A 305 8.75 -7.41 8.31
N ARG A 306 8.49 -8.67 8.64
CA ARG A 306 7.71 -9.00 9.83
C ARG A 306 8.47 -8.62 11.10
N ARG A 307 7.74 -8.12 12.10
CA ARG A 307 8.28 -7.68 13.40
C ARG A 307 8.28 -8.84 14.41
N CYS A 308 9.41 -9.09 15.05
CA CYS A 308 9.49 -10.02 16.17
C CYS A 308 8.88 -9.39 17.43
N VAL A 309 8.13 -10.19 18.20
CA VAL A 309 7.51 -9.75 19.46
C VAL A 309 7.96 -10.55 20.68
N ASP A 310 8.78 -11.57 20.48
CA ASP A 310 9.37 -12.39 21.51
C ASP A 310 10.90 -12.27 21.53
N ALA A 311 11.50 -12.48 22.71
CA ALA A 311 12.95 -12.40 22.89
C ALA A 311 13.71 -13.48 22.09
N GLU A 312 13.06 -14.60 21.79
CA GLU A 312 13.64 -15.70 21.01
C GLU A 312 13.52 -15.50 19.49
N GLN A 313 12.87 -14.41 19.03
CA GLN A 313 12.64 -14.07 17.63
C GLN A 313 11.90 -15.17 16.82
N LYS A 314 11.04 -15.95 17.47
CA LYS A 314 10.26 -17.03 16.85
C LYS A 314 8.85 -16.60 16.46
N ILE A 315 8.33 -15.54 17.06
CA ILE A 315 6.96 -15.07 16.90
C ILE A 315 6.97 -13.72 16.19
N TYR A 316 6.32 -13.69 15.03
CA TYR A 316 6.10 -12.46 14.28
C TYR A 316 4.71 -11.90 14.53
N ARG A 317 4.62 -10.58 14.69
CA ARG A 317 3.35 -9.86 14.72
C ARG A 317 3.52 -8.44 14.21
N GLY A 318 2.79 -8.10 13.16
CA GLY A 318 2.91 -6.81 12.51
C GLY A 318 4.17 -6.73 11.64
N ARG A 319 4.43 -5.53 11.12
CA ARG A 319 5.53 -5.26 10.19
C ARG A 319 6.30 -4.02 10.62
N LEU A 320 7.58 -3.98 10.27
CA LEU A 320 8.41 -2.78 10.33
C LEU A 320 9.09 -2.55 8.98
N ALA A 321 9.48 -1.31 8.70
CA ALA A 321 10.17 -0.99 7.47
C ALA A 321 11.66 -1.33 7.57
N LEU A 322 12.25 -1.81 6.48
CA LEU A 322 13.67 -1.66 6.16
C LEU A 322 13.83 -0.41 5.30
N GLN A 323 14.85 0.40 5.55
CA GLN A 323 15.00 1.73 4.95
C GLN A 323 16.43 1.99 4.51
N GLU A 324 16.55 2.47 3.28
CA GLU A 324 17.78 2.96 2.66
C GLU A 324 17.52 4.41 2.22
N LEU A 325 18.27 5.35 2.80
CA LEU A 325 18.07 6.78 2.59
C LEU A 325 19.26 7.37 1.85
N LEU A 326 19.06 7.70 0.58
CA LEU A 326 20.01 8.47 -0.22
C LEU A 326 19.73 9.97 -0.01
N VAL A 327 20.67 10.68 0.62
CA VAL A 327 20.65 12.14 0.71
C VAL A 327 21.43 12.72 -0.47
N VAL A 328 20.82 13.62 -1.24
CA VAL A 328 21.49 14.23 -2.41
C VAL A 328 22.32 15.44 -1.97
N ASP A 329 23.60 15.17 -1.74
CA ASP A 329 24.65 16.13 -1.41
C ASP A 329 25.40 16.63 -2.66
N PRO A 330 26.40 17.53 -2.55
CA PRO A 330 27.18 17.99 -3.70
C PRO A 330 27.84 16.87 -4.52
N SER A 331 28.34 15.81 -3.86
CA SER A 331 29.01 14.68 -4.53
C SER A 331 28.03 13.87 -5.39
N ILE A 332 26.84 13.60 -4.84
CA ILE A 332 25.76 12.92 -5.57
C ILE A 332 25.23 13.80 -6.71
N ARG A 333 25.11 15.11 -6.49
CA ARG A 333 24.71 16.05 -7.55
C ARG A 333 25.69 16.04 -8.72
N GLU A 334 26.99 16.10 -8.44
CA GLU A 334 28.05 16.03 -9.45
C GLU A 334 28.02 14.68 -10.20
N ALA A 335 27.80 13.57 -9.49
CA ALA A 335 27.67 12.26 -10.10
C ALA A 335 26.47 12.18 -11.08
N ILE A 336 25.33 12.77 -10.72
CA ILE A 336 24.16 12.88 -11.60
C ILE A 336 24.49 13.75 -12.82
N LEU A 337 25.11 14.91 -12.62
CA LEU A 337 25.44 15.87 -13.68
C LEU A 337 26.42 15.30 -14.71
N THR A 338 27.42 14.55 -14.24
CA THR A 338 28.47 13.96 -15.09
C THR A 338 28.07 12.62 -15.70
N GLY A 339 26.86 12.11 -15.40
CA GLY A 339 26.36 10.86 -15.95
C GLY A 339 27.13 9.64 -15.48
N GLN A 340 27.54 9.61 -14.20
CA GLN A 340 28.21 8.44 -13.62
C GLN A 340 27.33 7.19 -13.69
N SER A 341 27.98 6.02 -13.71
CA SER A 341 27.26 4.73 -13.71
C SER A 341 26.51 4.51 -12.39
N ARG A 342 25.56 3.56 -12.41
CA ARG A 342 24.76 3.17 -11.24
C ARG A 342 25.66 2.72 -10.09
N GLU A 343 26.62 1.86 -10.39
CA GLU A 343 27.58 1.31 -9.44
C GLU A 343 28.41 2.43 -8.81
N LYS A 344 28.85 3.40 -9.62
CA LYS A 344 29.64 4.52 -9.12
C LYS A 344 28.84 5.44 -8.20
N LEU A 345 27.59 5.73 -8.54
CA LEU A 345 26.73 6.55 -7.68
C LEU A 345 26.45 5.82 -6.35
N GLU A 346 26.24 4.50 -6.39
CA GLU A 346 26.06 3.67 -5.20
C GLU A 346 27.32 3.64 -4.31
N GLU A 347 28.51 3.52 -4.89
CA GLU A 347 29.78 3.65 -4.15
C GLU A 347 29.90 5.00 -3.44
N ILE A 348 29.57 6.09 -4.13
CA ILE A 348 29.62 7.46 -3.56
C ILE A 348 28.62 7.56 -2.42
N ALA A 349 27.39 7.09 -2.62
CA ALA A 349 26.34 7.13 -1.60
C ALA A 349 26.73 6.36 -0.34
N ILE A 350 27.29 5.15 -0.49
CA ILE A 350 27.77 4.34 0.65
C ILE A 350 28.93 5.04 1.37
N LYS A 351 29.86 5.65 0.64
CA LYS A 351 30.96 6.44 1.24
C LYS A 351 30.46 7.65 2.02
N GLN A 352 29.34 8.25 1.60
CA GLN A 352 28.66 9.36 2.30
C GLN A 352 27.74 8.88 3.44
N GLY A 353 27.77 7.60 3.80
CA GLY A 353 27.05 7.05 4.94
C GLY A 353 25.67 6.47 4.63
N MET A 354 25.30 6.30 3.36
CA MET A 354 24.09 5.55 3.01
C MET A 354 24.25 4.08 3.41
N ALA A 355 23.39 3.63 4.33
CA ALA A 355 23.24 2.20 4.63
C ALA A 355 22.23 1.58 3.66
N SER A 356 22.61 0.46 3.04
CA SER A 356 21.72 -0.32 2.18
C SER A 356 20.57 -0.93 2.98
N LEU A 357 19.52 -1.36 2.28
CA LEU A 357 18.40 -2.10 2.90
C LEU A 357 18.88 -3.33 3.70
N TRP A 358 19.92 -4.03 3.23
CA TRP A 358 20.51 -5.16 3.93
C TRP A 358 21.16 -4.74 5.24
N LYS A 359 22.03 -3.72 5.22
CA LYS A 359 22.70 -3.22 6.43
C LYS A 359 21.72 -2.69 7.48
N ASP A 360 20.64 -2.05 7.03
CA ASP A 360 19.54 -1.64 7.90
C ASP A 360 18.81 -2.84 8.51
N GLY A 361 18.58 -3.89 7.72
CA GLY A 361 18.04 -5.16 8.19
C GLY A 361 18.91 -5.88 9.20
N GLU A 362 20.24 -5.91 8.99
CA GLU A 362 21.20 -6.46 9.95
C GLU A 362 21.12 -5.74 11.30
N ALA A 363 21.11 -4.40 11.29
CA ALA A 363 21.01 -3.60 12.50
C ALA A 363 19.69 -3.88 13.25
N LYS A 364 18.57 -4.01 12.53
CA LYS A 364 17.25 -4.32 13.11
C LYS A 364 17.15 -5.74 13.63
N ALA A 365 17.78 -6.70 12.96
CA ALA A 365 17.85 -8.09 13.43
C ALA A 365 18.70 -8.21 14.70
N ALA A 366 19.85 -7.52 14.74
CA ALA A 366 20.70 -7.44 15.92
C ALA A 366 19.97 -6.77 17.11
N ALA A 367 19.07 -5.82 16.84
CA ALA A 367 18.25 -5.14 17.84
C ALA A 367 17.01 -5.93 18.29
N GLY A 368 16.80 -7.17 17.84
CA GLY A 368 15.64 -7.96 18.26
C GLY A 368 14.35 -7.68 17.51
N LEU A 369 14.35 -6.81 16.50
CA LEU A 369 13.12 -6.32 15.85
C LEU A 369 12.63 -7.22 14.72
N THR A 370 13.53 -8.01 14.13
CA THR A 370 13.25 -8.98 13.06
C THR A 370 14.35 -10.05 13.05
N THR A 371 14.39 -10.93 12.05
CA THR A 371 15.48 -11.90 11.87
C THR A 371 16.21 -11.70 10.55
N LEU A 372 17.46 -12.15 10.46
CA LEU A 372 18.20 -12.14 9.19
C LEU A 372 17.54 -13.01 8.11
N ALA A 373 16.88 -14.11 8.51
CA ALA A 373 16.11 -14.93 7.59
C ALA A 373 14.94 -14.14 6.97
N GLU A 374 14.22 -13.37 7.77
CA GLU A 374 13.14 -12.52 7.28
C GLU A 374 13.64 -11.39 6.37
N VAL A 375 14.80 -10.80 6.69
CA VAL A 375 15.47 -9.81 5.84
C VAL A 375 15.84 -10.43 4.49
N GLY A 376 16.48 -11.61 4.47
CA GLY A 376 16.82 -12.35 3.25
C GLY A 376 15.60 -12.67 2.40
N ARG A 377 14.53 -13.17 3.02
CA ARG A 377 13.26 -13.48 2.37
C ARG A 377 12.67 -12.27 1.64
N VAL A 378 12.69 -11.11 2.27
CA VAL A 378 12.08 -9.89 1.71
C VAL A 378 12.95 -9.23 0.64
N LEU A 379 14.28 -9.27 0.78
CA LEU A 379 15.19 -8.62 -0.16
C LEU A 379 15.57 -9.49 -1.36
N TYR A 380 15.68 -10.80 -1.16
CA TYR A 380 16.21 -11.73 -2.17
C TYR A 380 15.26 -12.89 -2.49
N GLY A 381 14.15 -13.04 -1.77
CA GLY A 381 13.19 -14.14 -1.97
C GLY A 381 13.69 -15.50 -1.46
N SER A 382 14.79 -15.52 -0.69
CA SER A 382 15.45 -16.73 -0.15
C SER A 382 14.90 -17.17 1.20
#